data_AF-A0A1B7VU74-F1
#
_entry.id   AF-A0A1B7VU74-F1
#
_cell.length_a   1.000
_cell.length_b   1.000
_cell.length_c   1.000
_cell.angle_alpha   90.00
_cell.angle_beta   90.00
_cell.angle_gamma   90.00
#
_symmetry.space_group_name_H-M   'P 1'
#
loop_
_entity.id
_entity.type
_entity.pdbx_description
1 polymer ?
#
loop_
_entity_poly.entity_id
_entity_poly.type
_entity_poly.pdbx_seq_one_letter_code
_entity_poly.pdbx_strand_id
1 'polypeptide(L)'
;MTSQKNQSKSVKIAVIGDVHDQWEAEDGIALQHLGVDLALFVGDFGNESVEVVKAIASLDLPKAAVMGNHDAWYSATEWGRKKCPYDRTKEDWVQEQLDLLGSAQVGYGKLDFPQWNLTVVGGRPFTWGGSEWRFAQMCQERYGVSSLEESADKIVKVVKSVTCDHIIFLGHNGPSGLGDRPDDPCGKDWHPIGGDFGDPDFAEAISQSLNMNKRVSLVTFGHMHRTLRYTKKLQRKAVFRNPEGTIYLNAATVPRIIQQDGMKLRNFSLVSLEDGLVTKASLVWVDQGYQIAAEEVFYNSSISVVPIL
;
A
#
# COMPACT_ATOMS: atom_id res chain seq x y z
N MET A 1 -28.48 33.59 8.11
CA MET A 1 -28.02 32.21 7.88
C MET A 1 -26.51 32.27 7.84
N THR A 2 -25.87 31.84 8.92
CA THR A 2 -24.42 31.81 9.06
C THR A 2 -23.85 30.78 8.09
N SER A 3 -23.10 31.25 7.11
CA SER A 3 -22.21 30.42 6.28
C SER A 3 -21.25 29.71 7.24
N GLN A 4 -21.54 28.44 7.56
CA GLN A 4 -20.51 27.54 8.03
C GLN A 4 -19.50 27.46 6.88
N LYS A 5 -18.36 28.13 7.05
CA LYS A 5 -17.16 27.78 6.27
C LYS A 5 -16.94 26.30 6.53
N ASN A 6 -17.19 25.45 5.53
CA ASN A 6 -16.69 24.08 5.55
C ASN A 6 -15.20 24.19 5.81
N GLN A 7 -14.77 23.77 7.01
CA GLN A 7 -13.36 23.67 7.32
C GLN A 7 -12.80 22.62 6.37
N SER A 8 -11.80 23.00 5.56
CA SER A 8 -11.19 22.08 4.60
C SER A 8 -10.74 20.81 5.32
N LYS A 9 -11.12 19.65 4.80
CA LYS A 9 -10.79 18.36 5.41
C LYS A 9 -9.40 17.96 4.95
N SER A 10 -8.37 18.42 5.66
CA SER A 10 -7.00 18.01 5.44
C SER A 10 -6.68 16.71 6.17
N VAL A 11 -5.89 15.85 5.54
CA VAL A 11 -5.32 14.65 6.19
C VAL A 11 -3.89 14.43 5.71
N LYS A 12 -2.98 14.14 6.65
CA LYS A 12 -1.63 13.66 6.35
C LYS A 12 -1.58 12.15 6.57
N ILE A 13 -1.31 11.43 5.50
CA ILE A 13 -1.29 9.97 5.46
C ILE A 13 0.16 9.52 5.36
N ALA A 14 0.56 8.53 6.16
CA ALA A 14 1.76 7.75 5.89
C ALA A 14 1.36 6.46 5.16
N VAL A 15 1.94 6.21 4.00
CA VAL A 15 1.88 4.92 3.31
C VAL A 15 3.19 4.19 3.60
N ILE A 16 3.05 2.98 4.13
CA ILE A 16 4.14 2.15 4.62
C ILE A 16 4.05 0.79 3.91
N GLY A 17 5.09 0.43 3.17
CA GLY A 17 5.15 -0.85 2.46
C GLY A 17 6.42 -1.62 2.72
N ASP A 18 6.35 -2.91 2.37
CA ASP A 18 7.50 -3.79 2.22
C ASP A 18 8.41 -3.73 3.46
N VAL A 19 7.76 -3.91 4.61
CA VAL A 19 8.35 -3.73 5.94
C VAL A 19 9.48 -4.72 6.17
N HIS A 20 9.31 -5.99 5.77
CA HIS A 20 10.31 -7.06 5.86
C HIS A 20 11.06 -7.10 7.20
N ASP A 21 10.31 -7.19 8.30
CA ASP A 21 10.82 -7.23 9.67
C ASP A 21 11.53 -5.94 10.14
N GLN A 22 11.46 -4.86 9.36
CA GLN A 22 12.01 -3.55 9.70
C GLN A 22 10.92 -2.59 10.21
N TRP A 23 10.32 -2.96 11.35
CA TRP A 23 9.38 -2.13 12.10
C TRP A 23 9.78 -2.09 13.57
N GLU A 24 9.94 -0.89 14.11
CA GLU A 24 10.33 -0.69 15.51
C GLU A 24 9.35 0.23 16.23
N ALA A 25 9.42 0.29 17.57
CA ALA A 25 8.56 1.17 18.36
C ALA A 25 8.75 2.65 17.97
N GLU A 26 9.97 3.01 17.62
CA GLU A 26 10.35 4.36 17.21
C GLU A 26 9.79 4.75 15.83
N ASP A 27 9.34 3.80 14.99
CA ASP A 27 8.55 4.13 13.79
C ASP A 27 7.21 4.76 14.19
N GLY A 28 6.54 4.21 15.20
CA GLY A 28 5.29 4.80 15.75
C GLY A 28 5.50 6.19 16.33
N ILE A 29 6.61 6.40 17.06
CA ILE A 29 6.97 7.72 17.60
C ILE A 29 7.28 8.72 16.48
N ALA A 30 7.97 8.28 15.43
CA ALA A 30 8.25 9.11 14.26
C ALA A 30 6.96 9.58 13.57
N LEU A 31 5.98 8.69 13.39
CA LEU A 31 4.69 9.05 12.79
C LEU A 31 3.96 10.13 13.59
N GLN A 32 3.99 10.06 14.93
CA GLN A 32 3.42 11.09 15.79
C GLN A 32 4.13 12.44 15.64
N HIS A 33 5.46 12.46 15.63
CA HIS A 33 6.24 13.69 15.44
C HIS A 33 6.04 14.32 14.05
N LEU A 34 5.85 13.49 13.02
CA LEU A 34 5.52 13.93 11.68
C LEU A 34 4.09 14.49 11.57
N GLY A 35 3.26 14.34 12.60
CA GLY A 35 1.87 14.75 12.61
C GLY A 35 1.06 13.99 11.56
N VAL A 36 1.29 12.67 11.46
CA VAL A 36 0.50 11.77 10.61
C VAL A 36 -0.84 11.52 11.27
N ASP A 37 -1.90 11.57 10.48
CA ASP A 37 -3.28 11.38 10.92
C ASP A 37 -3.78 9.95 10.67
N LEU A 38 -3.26 9.29 9.62
CA LEU A 38 -3.67 7.96 9.16
C LEU A 38 -2.46 7.18 8.62
N ALA A 39 -2.28 5.94 9.05
CA ALA A 39 -1.27 5.03 8.49
C ALA A 39 -1.91 3.96 7.59
N LEU A 40 -1.38 3.80 6.38
CA LEU A 40 -1.79 2.79 5.43
C LEU A 40 -0.65 1.81 5.19
N PHE A 41 -0.87 0.54 5.53
CA PHE A 41 0.12 -0.51 5.37
C PHE A 41 -0.17 -1.34 4.12
N VAL A 42 0.75 -1.35 3.16
CA VAL A 42 0.61 -2.09 1.88
C VAL A 42 1.17 -3.51 1.96
N GLY A 43 1.41 -4.06 3.15
CA GLY A 43 1.80 -5.45 3.35
C GLY A 43 3.30 -5.72 3.23
N ASP A 44 3.64 -7.01 3.13
CA ASP A 44 5.00 -7.53 3.23
C ASP A 44 5.65 -7.13 4.58
N PHE A 45 4.91 -7.40 5.66
CA PHE A 45 5.35 -7.22 7.05
C PHE A 45 6.60 -8.02 7.36
N GLY A 46 6.68 -9.23 6.82
CA GLY A 46 7.78 -10.18 6.95
C GLY A 46 7.30 -11.55 6.48
N ASN A 47 8.13 -12.60 6.61
CA ASN A 47 7.66 -13.95 6.30
C ASN A 47 6.72 -14.45 7.42
N GLU A 48 5.43 -14.14 7.31
CA GLU A 48 4.41 -14.42 8.34
C GLU A 48 4.80 -13.88 9.73
N SER A 49 5.23 -12.61 9.78
CA SER A 49 5.86 -12.01 10.96
C SER A 49 4.84 -11.51 11.99
N VAL A 50 4.39 -12.41 12.86
CA VAL A 50 3.40 -12.15 13.91
C VAL A 50 3.80 -10.98 14.82
N GLU A 51 5.06 -10.93 15.28
CA GLU A 51 5.52 -9.89 16.21
C GLU A 51 5.56 -8.49 15.56
N VAL A 52 5.91 -8.40 14.28
CA VAL A 52 5.83 -7.14 13.52
C VAL A 52 4.38 -6.69 13.40
N VAL A 53 3.48 -7.60 13.03
CA VAL A 53 2.05 -7.28 12.90
C VAL A 53 1.44 -6.88 14.24
N LYS A 54 1.84 -7.51 15.34
CA LYS A 54 1.45 -7.13 16.70
C LYS A 54 1.90 -5.71 17.06
N ALA A 55 3.12 -5.34 16.68
CA ALA A 55 3.64 -3.97 16.88
C ALA A 55 2.90 -2.93 16.01
N ILE A 56 2.49 -3.29 14.80
CA ILE A 56 1.66 -2.43 13.94
C ILE A 56 0.24 -2.29 14.52
N ALA A 57 -0.35 -3.40 14.96
CA ALA A 57 -1.67 -3.45 15.57
C ALA A 57 -1.75 -2.58 16.83
N SER A 58 -0.67 -2.47 17.61
CA SER A 58 -0.61 -1.66 18.83
C SER A 58 -0.41 -0.15 18.61
N LEU A 59 -0.19 0.32 17.38
CA LEU A 59 -0.04 1.75 17.09
C LEU A 59 -1.27 2.55 17.53
N ASP A 60 -1.06 3.61 18.30
CA ASP A 60 -2.12 4.55 18.67
C ASP A 60 -2.32 5.59 17.56
N LEU A 61 -2.76 5.11 16.40
CA LEU A 61 -3.04 5.89 15.20
C LEU A 61 -4.11 5.15 14.37
N PRO A 62 -5.08 5.88 13.78
CA PRO A 62 -5.97 5.30 12.76
C PRO A 62 -5.14 4.60 11.68
N LYS A 63 -5.53 3.36 11.33
CA LYS A 63 -4.77 2.56 10.38
C LYS A 63 -5.64 1.65 9.53
N ALA A 64 -5.15 1.34 8.34
CA ALA A 64 -5.65 0.26 7.49
C ALA A 64 -4.47 -0.51 6.89
N ALA A 65 -4.66 -1.79 6.65
CA ALA A 65 -3.62 -2.71 6.21
C ALA A 65 -4.16 -3.68 5.16
N VAL A 66 -3.30 -4.09 4.24
CA VAL A 66 -3.51 -5.27 3.39
C VAL A 66 -2.31 -6.20 3.52
N MET A 67 -2.53 -7.48 3.29
CA MET A 67 -1.48 -8.49 3.38
C MET A 67 -0.74 -8.62 2.04
N GLY A 68 0.57 -8.60 2.09
CA GLY A 68 1.45 -8.87 0.96
C GLY A 68 1.80 -10.33 0.78
N ASN A 69 2.63 -10.63 -0.21
CA ASN A 69 2.97 -12.01 -0.49
C ASN A 69 3.84 -12.69 0.57
N HIS A 70 4.69 -11.93 1.25
CA HIS A 70 5.52 -12.44 2.33
C HIS A 70 4.69 -12.77 3.58
N ASP A 71 3.55 -12.11 3.76
CA ASP A 71 2.68 -12.30 4.94
C ASP A 71 1.94 -13.65 4.96
N ALA A 72 2.08 -14.44 3.90
CA ALA A 72 1.67 -15.84 3.80
C ALA A 72 2.79 -16.74 3.24
N TRP A 73 4.06 -16.36 3.38
CA TRP A 73 5.17 -17.01 2.72
C TRP A 73 5.26 -18.52 3.00
N TYR A 74 5.14 -18.92 4.27
CA TYR A 74 5.25 -20.32 4.70
C TYR A 74 3.99 -21.13 4.42
N SER A 75 2.85 -20.48 4.24
CA SER A 75 1.56 -21.11 4.01
C SER A 75 1.24 -21.25 2.53
N ALA A 76 1.52 -20.21 1.74
CA ALA A 76 1.15 -20.11 0.34
C ALA A 76 2.15 -20.84 -0.58
N THR A 77 3.45 -20.75 -0.30
CA THR A 77 4.50 -21.22 -1.22
C THR A 77 5.00 -22.63 -0.88
N GLU A 78 5.33 -23.44 -1.88
CA GLU A 78 5.83 -24.81 -1.64
C GLU A 78 7.21 -24.80 -0.95
N TRP A 79 8.12 -23.92 -1.39
CA TRP A 79 9.45 -23.82 -0.80
C TRP A 79 9.41 -23.13 0.58
N GLY A 80 8.47 -22.22 0.81
CA GLY A 80 8.22 -21.62 2.12
C GLY A 80 7.76 -22.68 3.10
N ARG A 81 6.79 -23.53 2.74
CA ARG A 81 6.35 -24.66 3.56
C ARG A 81 7.52 -25.55 4.03
N LYS A 82 8.51 -25.80 3.15
CA LYS A 82 9.71 -26.59 3.47
C LYS A 82 10.67 -25.91 4.46
N LYS A 83 10.57 -24.59 4.62
CA LYS A 83 11.40 -23.76 5.52
C LYS A 83 10.57 -23.14 6.66
N CYS A 84 9.36 -23.66 6.89
CA CYS A 84 8.44 -23.16 7.90
C CYS A 84 9.07 -23.31 9.29
N PRO A 85 9.20 -22.23 10.08
CA PRO A 85 9.84 -22.27 11.39
C PRO A 85 8.90 -22.76 12.50
N TYR A 86 7.62 -23.01 12.19
CA TYR A 86 6.59 -23.43 13.13
C TYR A 86 5.80 -24.65 12.62
N ASP A 87 5.05 -25.29 13.53
CA ASP A 87 4.22 -26.44 13.21
C ASP A 87 2.83 -26.00 12.72
N ARG A 88 2.64 -26.02 11.40
CA ARG A 88 1.38 -25.62 10.73
C ARG A 88 0.16 -26.48 11.08
N THR A 89 0.34 -27.58 11.81
CA THR A 89 -0.79 -28.37 12.34
C THR A 89 -1.28 -27.87 13.70
N LYS A 90 -0.49 -27.00 14.36
CA LYS A 90 -0.76 -26.43 15.68
C LYS A 90 -0.98 -24.92 15.64
N GLU A 91 -0.32 -24.25 14.72
CA GLU A 91 -0.30 -22.79 14.61
C GLU A 91 -0.68 -22.35 13.19
N ASP A 92 -1.33 -21.20 13.07
CA ASP A 92 -1.64 -20.53 11.80
C ASP A 92 -1.26 -19.06 11.92
N TRP A 93 0.02 -18.76 11.65
CA TRP A 93 0.54 -17.40 11.74
C TRP A 93 -0.10 -16.44 10.72
N VAL A 94 -0.67 -16.95 9.62
CA VAL A 94 -1.45 -16.12 8.69
C VAL A 94 -2.74 -15.66 9.36
N GLN A 95 -3.47 -16.59 9.99
CA GLN A 95 -4.69 -16.24 10.73
C GLN A 95 -4.39 -15.34 11.93
N GLU A 96 -3.31 -15.61 12.67
CA GLU A 96 -2.93 -14.79 13.82
C GLU A 96 -2.64 -13.33 13.44
N GLN A 97 -1.93 -13.10 12.33
CA GLN A 97 -1.72 -11.74 11.81
C GLN A 97 -3.04 -11.05 11.44
N LEU A 98 -3.96 -11.78 10.78
CA LEU A 98 -5.28 -11.24 10.43
C LEU A 98 -6.10 -10.88 11.68
N ASP A 99 -6.06 -11.74 12.71
CA ASP A 99 -6.76 -11.53 13.97
C ASP A 99 -6.18 -10.34 14.76
N LEU A 100 -4.85 -10.20 14.77
CA LEU A 100 -4.14 -9.07 15.39
C LEU A 100 -4.50 -7.74 14.71
N LEU A 101 -4.57 -7.70 13.38
CA LEU A 101 -5.00 -6.50 12.64
C LEU A 101 -6.49 -6.21 12.83
N GLY A 102 -7.31 -7.23 13.05
CA GLY A 102 -8.75 -7.10 13.26
C GLY A 102 -9.40 -6.27 12.15
N SER A 103 -10.15 -5.23 12.53
CA SER A 103 -10.83 -4.36 11.57
C SER A 103 -9.89 -3.49 10.72
N ALA A 104 -8.60 -3.41 11.05
CA ALA A 104 -7.62 -2.67 10.26
C ALA A 104 -7.22 -3.42 8.98
N GLN A 105 -7.35 -4.75 8.94
CA GLN A 105 -7.16 -5.52 7.72
C GLN A 105 -8.35 -5.27 6.78
N VAL A 106 -8.09 -4.61 5.65
CA VAL A 106 -9.11 -4.21 4.66
C VAL A 106 -9.06 -5.00 3.35
N GLY A 107 -8.24 -6.05 3.22
CA GLY A 107 -8.22 -6.90 2.03
C GLY A 107 -9.60 -7.48 1.71
N TYR A 108 -10.14 -7.19 0.52
CA TYR A 108 -11.54 -7.42 0.14
C TYR A 108 -12.60 -6.82 1.11
N GLY A 109 -12.23 -5.76 1.81
CA GLY A 109 -13.04 -5.04 2.78
C GLY A 109 -12.79 -3.54 2.71
N LYS A 110 -13.32 -2.80 3.68
CA LYS A 110 -13.16 -1.35 3.76
C LYS A 110 -13.09 -0.86 5.20
N LEU A 111 -12.56 0.35 5.36
CA LEU A 111 -12.63 1.12 6.59
C LEU A 111 -13.01 2.57 6.27
N ASP A 112 -14.05 3.07 6.92
CA ASP A 112 -14.53 4.44 6.71
C ASP A 112 -13.90 5.40 7.73
N PHE A 113 -13.49 6.59 7.26
CA PHE A 113 -12.97 7.70 8.05
C PHE A 113 -13.80 8.97 7.78
N PRO A 114 -15.02 9.08 8.35
CA PRO A 114 -15.94 10.19 8.05
C PRO A 114 -15.40 11.58 8.38
N GLN A 115 -14.50 11.67 9.37
CA GLN A 115 -13.84 12.93 9.76
C GLN A 115 -13.10 13.58 8.58
N TRP A 116 -12.56 12.77 7.65
CA TRP A 116 -11.90 13.23 6.43
C TRP A 116 -12.72 13.00 5.16
N ASN A 117 -13.95 12.47 5.28
CA ASN A 117 -14.79 12.04 4.15
C ASN A 117 -14.07 11.02 3.24
N LEU A 118 -13.32 10.09 3.84
CA LEU A 118 -12.54 9.08 3.13
C LEU A 118 -13.02 7.67 3.49
N THR A 119 -13.00 6.78 2.51
CA THR A 119 -13.10 5.33 2.72
C THR A 119 -11.87 4.66 2.12
N VAL A 120 -11.16 3.86 2.91
CA VAL A 120 -10.09 2.98 2.42
C VAL A 120 -10.70 1.67 1.98
N VAL A 121 -10.45 1.24 0.76
CA VAL A 121 -10.90 -0.04 0.17
C VAL A 121 -9.68 -0.88 -0.14
N GLY A 122 -9.61 -2.10 0.42
CA GLY A 122 -8.48 -2.98 0.18
C GLY A 122 -8.66 -3.87 -1.05
N GLY A 123 -7.58 -4.07 -1.78
CA GLY A 123 -7.48 -5.00 -2.90
C GLY A 123 -7.29 -6.45 -2.47
N ARG A 124 -6.77 -7.26 -3.40
CA ARG A 124 -6.49 -8.68 -3.17
C ARG A 124 -5.29 -8.86 -2.22
N PRO A 125 -5.45 -9.57 -1.09
CA PRO A 125 -4.34 -9.93 -0.21
C PRO A 125 -3.50 -11.06 -0.83
N PHE A 126 -2.24 -11.16 -0.40
CA PHE A 126 -1.29 -12.24 -0.76
C PHE A 126 -0.92 -12.34 -2.24
N THR A 127 -1.32 -11.34 -3.04
CA THR A 127 -0.97 -11.26 -4.45
C THR A 127 0.55 -11.20 -4.63
N TRP A 128 1.03 -11.88 -5.66
CA TRP A 128 2.42 -11.79 -6.16
C TRP A 128 2.50 -10.92 -7.40
N GLY A 129 1.41 -10.26 -7.81
CA GLY A 129 1.34 -9.54 -9.06
C GLY A 129 1.22 -10.40 -10.32
N GLY A 130 1.02 -9.69 -11.43
CA GLY A 130 0.84 -10.24 -12.75
C GLY A 130 -0.51 -10.92 -12.98
N SER A 131 -0.67 -11.46 -14.19
CA SER A 131 -1.93 -12.05 -14.66
C SER A 131 -2.18 -13.49 -14.22
N GLU A 132 -1.31 -14.05 -13.37
CA GLU A 132 -1.48 -15.43 -12.90
C GLU A 132 -2.28 -15.47 -11.60
N TRP A 133 -3.31 -16.32 -11.57
CA TRP A 133 -4.04 -16.62 -10.34
C TRP A 133 -3.23 -17.60 -9.48
N ARG A 134 -2.39 -17.05 -8.59
CA ARG A 134 -1.57 -17.83 -7.66
C ARG A 134 -2.31 -18.10 -6.35
N PHE A 135 -1.92 -19.19 -5.69
CA PHE A 135 -2.44 -19.62 -4.38
C PHE A 135 -3.96 -19.82 -4.32
N ALA A 136 -4.53 -20.35 -5.41
CA ALA A 136 -5.97 -20.55 -5.57
C ALA A 136 -6.65 -21.19 -4.35
N GLN A 137 -6.06 -22.25 -3.78
CA GLN A 137 -6.59 -22.91 -2.59
C GLN A 137 -6.70 -21.95 -1.39
N MET A 138 -5.63 -21.19 -1.10
CA MET A 138 -5.62 -20.26 0.04
C MET A 138 -6.60 -19.10 -0.16
N CYS A 139 -6.68 -18.56 -1.38
CA CYS A 139 -7.64 -17.52 -1.73
C CYS A 139 -9.08 -18.02 -1.58
N GLN A 140 -9.36 -19.25 -2.00
CA GLN A 140 -10.68 -19.86 -1.87
C GLN A 140 -11.03 -20.16 -0.41
N GLU A 141 -10.12 -20.74 0.37
CA GLU A 141 -10.36 -21.10 1.78
C GLU A 141 -10.58 -19.86 2.66
N ARG A 142 -9.77 -18.82 2.49
CA ARG A 142 -9.83 -17.62 3.35
C ARG A 142 -10.83 -16.58 2.87
N TYR A 143 -11.01 -16.45 1.56
CA TYR A 143 -11.82 -15.37 0.98
C TYR A 143 -12.91 -15.86 0.04
N GLY A 144 -13.01 -17.14 -0.29
CA GLY A 144 -14.03 -17.65 -1.21
C GLY A 144 -13.92 -17.04 -2.60
N VAL A 145 -12.70 -16.78 -3.08
CA VAL A 145 -12.41 -16.23 -4.41
C VAL A 145 -11.53 -17.22 -5.16
N SER A 146 -11.88 -17.52 -6.40
CA SER A 146 -11.23 -18.52 -7.25
C SER A 146 -10.67 -17.98 -8.56
N SER A 147 -10.88 -16.70 -8.89
CA SER A 147 -10.30 -16.10 -10.10
C SER A 147 -10.02 -14.59 -9.95
N LEU A 148 -9.33 -14.02 -10.94
CA LEU A 148 -9.11 -12.57 -11.03
C LEU A 148 -10.44 -11.81 -11.23
N GLU A 149 -11.36 -12.37 -12.01
CA GLU A 149 -12.69 -11.79 -12.24
C GLU A 149 -13.50 -11.76 -10.94
N GLU A 150 -13.56 -12.89 -10.21
CA GLU A 150 -14.23 -12.93 -8.90
C GLU A 150 -13.57 -12.00 -7.87
N SER A 151 -12.24 -11.84 -7.95
CA SER A 151 -11.50 -10.88 -7.12
C SER A 151 -11.93 -9.44 -7.42
N ALA A 152 -11.96 -9.05 -8.70
CA ALA A 152 -12.39 -7.73 -9.14
C ALA A 152 -13.84 -7.46 -8.69
N ASP A 153 -14.75 -8.41 -8.94
CA ASP A 153 -16.15 -8.32 -8.53
C ASP A 153 -16.29 -8.12 -7.02
N LYS A 154 -15.47 -8.82 -6.23
CA LYS A 154 -15.47 -8.70 -4.77
C LYS A 154 -15.01 -7.31 -4.32
N ILE A 155 -13.95 -6.76 -4.91
CA ILE A 155 -13.49 -5.39 -4.62
C ILE A 155 -14.57 -4.38 -5.02
N VAL A 156 -15.16 -4.52 -6.21
CA VAL A 156 -16.24 -3.64 -6.70
C VAL A 156 -17.49 -3.70 -5.81
N LYS A 157 -17.83 -4.87 -5.28
CA LYS A 157 -18.92 -5.02 -4.30
C LYS A 157 -18.66 -4.19 -3.03
N VAL A 158 -17.41 -4.14 -2.56
CA VAL A 158 -17.02 -3.28 -1.45
C VAL A 158 -17.16 -1.81 -1.83
N VAL A 159 -16.68 -1.41 -3.02
CA VAL A 159 -16.80 -0.04 -3.54
C VAL A 159 -18.26 0.44 -3.57
N LYS A 160 -19.20 -0.44 -3.92
CA LYS A 160 -20.64 -0.11 -3.92
C LYS A 160 -21.19 0.17 -2.52
N SER A 161 -20.52 -0.30 -1.46
CA SER A 161 -20.91 -0.11 -0.06
C SER A 161 -20.18 1.04 0.67
N VAL A 162 -19.28 1.76 0.00
CA VAL A 162 -18.57 2.91 0.61
C VAL A 162 -19.56 4.00 0.99
N THR A 163 -19.34 4.64 2.14
CA THR A 163 -20.24 5.66 2.68
C THR A 163 -19.69 7.07 2.54
N CYS A 164 -18.38 7.22 2.30
CA CYS A 164 -17.73 8.50 2.08
C CYS A 164 -17.59 8.80 0.59
N ASP A 165 -17.42 10.08 0.25
CA ASP A 165 -17.34 10.50 -1.15
C ASP A 165 -16.01 10.09 -1.81
N HIS A 166 -14.92 10.11 -1.04
CA HIS A 166 -13.57 9.88 -1.54
C HIS A 166 -13.05 8.49 -1.18
N ILE A 167 -12.50 7.79 -2.15
CA ILE A 167 -11.96 6.44 -2.02
C ILE A 167 -10.44 6.48 -2.09
N ILE A 168 -9.81 5.78 -1.15
CA ILE A 168 -8.40 5.38 -1.25
C ILE A 168 -8.38 3.87 -1.49
N PHE A 169 -7.77 3.45 -2.60
CA PHE A 169 -7.49 2.04 -2.82
C PHE A 169 -6.17 1.64 -2.20
N LEU A 170 -6.16 0.54 -1.46
CA LEU A 170 -5.00 -0.02 -0.78
C LEU A 170 -4.72 -1.42 -1.30
N GLY A 171 -3.64 -1.61 -2.06
CA GLY A 171 -3.21 -2.92 -2.58
C GLY A 171 -1.84 -3.28 -2.04
N HIS A 172 -1.46 -4.56 -2.11
CA HIS A 172 -0.05 -4.92 -1.91
C HIS A 172 0.74 -4.70 -3.19
N ASN A 173 0.31 -5.30 -4.30
CA ASN A 173 0.83 -4.97 -5.62
C ASN A 173 -0.04 -3.90 -6.29
N GLY A 174 0.55 -3.13 -7.20
CA GLY A 174 -0.18 -2.12 -7.94
C GLY A 174 -1.06 -2.71 -9.04
N PRO A 175 -1.98 -1.92 -9.61
CA PRO A 175 -2.82 -2.37 -10.72
C PRO A 175 -2.02 -2.53 -12.01
N SER A 176 -2.46 -3.45 -12.87
CA SER A 176 -1.93 -3.54 -14.24
C SER A 176 -2.22 -2.25 -15.04
N GLY A 177 -1.47 -2.06 -16.12
CA GLY A 177 -1.43 -0.82 -16.92
C GLY A 177 -0.31 0.13 -16.50
N LEU A 178 0.48 -0.21 -15.47
CA LEU A 178 1.55 0.63 -14.91
C LEU A 178 2.95 -0.02 -15.00
N GLY A 179 3.15 -1.01 -15.88
CA GLY A 179 4.39 -1.77 -15.93
C GLY A 179 5.01 -2.00 -17.31
N ASP A 180 4.77 -1.13 -18.30
CA ASP A 180 5.34 -1.27 -19.65
C ASP A 180 6.88 -1.41 -19.61
N ARG A 181 7.56 -0.52 -18.88
CA ARG A 181 9.01 -0.52 -18.68
C ARG A 181 9.40 -1.12 -17.33
N PRO A 182 10.60 -1.70 -17.19
CA PRO A 182 11.04 -2.29 -15.92
C PRO A 182 11.14 -1.30 -14.75
N ASP A 183 11.32 -0.01 -15.05
CA ASP A 183 11.36 1.07 -14.07
C ASP A 183 10.01 1.77 -13.84
N ASP A 184 8.93 1.31 -14.48
CA ASP A 184 7.58 1.80 -14.20
C ASP A 184 7.05 1.23 -12.87
N PRO A 185 6.03 1.86 -12.25
CA PRO A 185 5.57 1.51 -10.90
C PRO A 185 5.23 0.03 -10.67
N CYS A 186 4.76 -0.66 -11.71
CA CYS A 186 4.45 -2.10 -11.70
C CYS A 186 5.30 -2.89 -12.70
N GLY A 187 6.45 -2.34 -13.11
CA GLY A 187 7.31 -2.90 -14.16
C GLY A 187 8.20 -4.05 -13.68
N LYS A 188 8.13 -5.18 -14.38
CA LYS A 188 8.96 -6.36 -14.09
C LYS A 188 10.44 -6.09 -14.34
N ASP A 189 11.27 -6.24 -13.32
CA ASP A 189 12.70 -5.89 -13.35
C ASP A 189 13.64 -7.11 -13.13
N TRP A 190 13.09 -8.32 -13.26
CA TRP A 190 13.83 -9.59 -13.31
C TRP A 190 13.58 -10.32 -14.61
N HIS A 191 14.43 -11.28 -14.95
CA HIS A 191 14.36 -11.99 -16.22
C HIS A 191 13.07 -12.82 -16.39
N PRO A 192 12.43 -12.80 -17.58
CA PRO A 192 12.64 -11.83 -18.66
C PRO A 192 12.21 -10.42 -18.23
N ILE A 193 13.08 -9.43 -18.47
CA ILE A 193 12.93 -8.04 -18.01
C ILE A 193 11.91 -7.31 -18.89
N GLY A 194 11.10 -6.47 -18.26
CA GLY A 194 10.02 -5.73 -18.90
C GLY A 194 8.70 -6.48 -18.91
N GLY A 195 7.63 -5.73 -19.15
CA GLY A 195 6.27 -6.22 -19.09
C GLY A 195 5.60 -5.94 -17.75
N ASP A 196 4.27 -5.84 -17.85
CA ASP A 196 3.43 -5.42 -16.75
C ASP A 196 3.29 -6.54 -15.71
N PHE A 197 3.62 -6.21 -14.46
CA PHE A 197 3.49 -7.10 -13.32
C PHE A 197 2.46 -6.62 -12.30
N GLY A 198 1.63 -5.64 -12.68
CA GLY A 198 0.49 -5.20 -11.90
C GLY A 198 -0.65 -6.23 -11.90
N ASP A 199 -1.55 -6.07 -10.95
CA ASP A 199 -2.73 -6.90 -10.72
C ASP A 199 -3.90 -6.52 -11.66
N PRO A 200 -4.35 -7.42 -12.56
CA PRO A 200 -5.47 -7.14 -13.45
C PRO A 200 -6.81 -6.97 -12.74
N ASP A 201 -7.06 -7.73 -11.69
CA ASP A 201 -8.25 -7.63 -10.86
C ASP A 201 -8.35 -6.28 -10.15
N PHE A 202 -7.20 -5.76 -9.70
CA PHE A 202 -7.14 -4.45 -9.07
C PHE A 202 -7.35 -3.31 -10.08
N ALA A 203 -6.73 -3.41 -11.27
CA ALA A 203 -6.96 -2.47 -12.37
C ALA A 203 -8.43 -2.42 -12.79
N GLU A 204 -9.06 -3.60 -12.95
CA GLU A 204 -10.47 -3.72 -13.31
C GLU A 204 -11.38 -3.10 -12.25
N ALA A 205 -11.13 -3.37 -10.96
CA ALA A 205 -11.93 -2.79 -9.88
C ALA A 205 -11.83 -1.26 -9.83
N ILE A 206 -10.64 -0.69 -10.05
CA ILE A 206 -10.44 0.76 -10.13
C ILE A 206 -11.17 1.34 -11.34
N SER A 207 -11.03 0.72 -12.52
CA SER A 207 -11.71 1.11 -13.76
C SER A 207 -13.24 1.15 -13.58
N GLN A 208 -13.83 0.07 -13.04
CA GLN A 208 -15.27 0.02 -12.76
C GLN A 208 -15.70 1.09 -11.75
N SER A 209 -14.86 1.41 -10.77
CA SER A 209 -15.14 2.46 -9.78
C SER A 209 -15.22 3.84 -10.41
N LEU A 210 -14.28 4.15 -11.32
CA LEU A 210 -14.30 5.38 -12.09
C LEU A 210 -15.52 5.45 -13.01
N ASN A 211 -15.88 4.36 -13.68
CA ASN A 211 -17.08 4.26 -14.51
C ASN A 211 -18.39 4.45 -13.71
N MET A 212 -18.39 4.11 -12.42
CA MET A 212 -19.49 4.40 -11.48
C MET A 212 -19.47 5.85 -10.95
N ASN A 213 -18.61 6.72 -11.48
CA ASN A 213 -18.38 8.10 -11.01
C ASN A 213 -17.96 8.19 -9.53
N LYS A 214 -17.29 7.17 -8.99
CA LYS A 214 -16.69 7.24 -7.65
C LYS A 214 -15.46 8.15 -7.69
N ARG A 215 -15.25 8.93 -6.63
CA ARG A 215 -14.08 9.82 -6.52
C ARG A 215 -12.90 9.04 -5.95
N VAL A 216 -12.02 8.57 -6.82
CA VAL A 216 -10.78 7.90 -6.41
C VAL A 216 -9.69 8.93 -6.20
N SER A 217 -9.31 9.12 -4.94
CA SER A 217 -8.33 10.12 -4.51
C SER A 217 -6.90 9.62 -4.66
N LEU A 218 -6.66 8.39 -4.20
CA LEU A 218 -5.35 7.77 -4.14
C LEU A 218 -5.50 6.26 -4.40
N VAL A 219 -4.60 5.71 -5.19
CA VAL A 219 -4.36 4.27 -5.28
C VAL A 219 -2.96 4.04 -4.75
N THR A 220 -2.80 3.27 -3.68
CA THR A 220 -1.48 3.07 -3.09
C THR A 220 -1.17 1.60 -2.83
N PHE A 221 0.09 1.25 -3.05
CA PHE A 221 0.58 -0.11 -3.11
C PHE A 221 2.09 -0.17 -2.87
N GLY A 222 2.65 -1.38 -2.87
CA GLY A 222 4.07 -1.67 -2.69
C GLY A 222 4.54 -2.75 -3.66
N HIS A 223 5.18 -3.81 -3.14
CA HIS A 223 5.64 -5.02 -3.84
C HIS A 223 6.83 -4.78 -4.79
N MET A 224 6.69 -3.85 -5.73
CA MET A 224 7.70 -3.57 -6.74
C MET A 224 8.75 -2.60 -6.17
N HIS A 225 9.78 -3.14 -5.53
CA HIS A 225 10.80 -2.43 -4.73
C HIS A 225 11.61 -1.34 -5.46
N ARG A 226 11.57 -0.09 -4.98
CA ARG A 226 12.22 1.12 -5.55
C ARG A 226 13.58 0.87 -6.21
N THR A 227 14.47 0.13 -5.54
CA THR A 227 15.74 -0.27 -6.11
C THR A 227 15.59 -1.48 -7.04
N LEU A 228 15.90 -1.29 -8.32
CA LEU A 228 15.74 -2.33 -9.32
C LEU A 228 16.66 -3.55 -9.06
N ARG A 229 16.16 -4.75 -9.40
CA ARG A 229 16.91 -6.00 -9.22
C ARG A 229 18.06 -6.13 -10.23
N TYR A 230 17.85 -5.71 -11.48
CA TYR A 230 18.85 -5.82 -12.54
C TYR A 230 19.87 -4.68 -12.60
N THR A 231 19.61 -3.53 -11.94
CA THR A 231 20.51 -2.37 -11.96
C THR A 231 20.36 -1.51 -10.70
N LYS A 232 21.42 -0.81 -10.32
CA LYS A 232 21.39 0.22 -9.26
C LYS A 232 21.52 1.65 -9.80
N LYS A 233 21.61 1.81 -11.12
CA LYS A 233 21.77 3.11 -11.79
C LYS A 233 20.47 3.88 -11.96
N LEU A 234 19.34 3.17 -11.92
CA LEU A 234 18.00 3.70 -12.07
C LEU A 234 17.17 3.21 -10.89
N GLN A 235 16.13 3.97 -10.59
CA GLN A 235 15.19 3.68 -9.51
C GLN A 235 13.78 3.62 -10.12
N ARG A 236 12.93 2.72 -9.62
CA ARG A 236 11.56 2.56 -10.09
C ARG A 236 10.72 3.80 -9.79
N LYS A 237 10.01 4.33 -10.76
CA LYS A 237 9.10 5.47 -10.57
C LYS A 237 8.10 5.15 -9.45
N ALA A 238 8.04 6.03 -8.45
CA ALA A 238 7.17 5.85 -7.30
C ALA A 238 5.74 6.32 -7.56
N VAL A 239 5.54 7.28 -8.47
CA VAL A 239 4.24 7.90 -8.71
C VAL A 239 3.81 7.84 -10.17
N PHE A 240 2.51 7.69 -10.37
CA PHE A 240 1.84 7.91 -11.64
C PHE A 240 0.56 8.74 -11.39
N ARG A 241 0.22 9.62 -12.33
CA ARG A 241 -1.03 10.39 -12.30
C ARG A 241 -1.82 10.05 -13.56
N ASN A 242 -3.02 9.52 -13.40
CA ASN A 242 -3.88 9.26 -14.55
C ASN A 242 -4.48 10.57 -15.11
N PRO A 243 -5.07 10.54 -16.33
CA PRO A 243 -5.73 11.71 -16.92
C PRO A 243 -6.86 12.28 -16.06
N GLU A 244 -7.56 11.43 -15.30
CA GLU A 244 -8.65 11.81 -14.39
C GLU A 244 -8.15 12.54 -13.12
N GLY A 245 -6.83 12.54 -12.89
CA GLY A 245 -6.16 13.25 -11.80
C GLY A 245 -5.92 12.42 -10.54
N THR A 246 -6.29 11.15 -10.52
CA THR A 246 -5.97 10.18 -9.45
C THR A 246 -4.46 9.95 -9.39
N ILE A 247 -3.93 9.95 -8.16
CA ILE A 247 -2.53 9.63 -7.89
C ILE A 247 -2.40 8.15 -7.55
N TYR A 248 -1.41 7.51 -8.16
CA TYR A 248 -0.99 6.14 -7.92
C TYR A 248 0.38 6.19 -7.26
N LEU A 249 0.53 5.64 -6.06
CA LEU A 249 1.76 5.70 -5.28
C LEU A 249 2.24 4.29 -4.89
N ASN A 250 3.40 3.92 -5.41
CA ASN A 250 4.19 2.79 -4.95
C ASN A 250 5.10 3.22 -3.79
N ALA A 251 4.88 2.66 -2.60
CA ALA A 251 5.59 2.97 -1.36
C ALA A 251 6.69 1.95 -0.99
N ALA A 252 7.09 1.07 -1.93
CA ALA A 252 8.04 -0.02 -1.68
C ALA A 252 9.52 0.43 -1.66
N THR A 253 9.92 1.30 -0.73
CA THR A 253 11.33 1.68 -0.56
C THR A 253 12.01 0.81 0.49
N VAL A 254 12.75 -0.20 0.02
CA VAL A 254 13.50 -1.13 0.85
C VAL A 254 15.02 -0.94 0.70
N PRO A 255 15.80 -1.13 1.78
CA PRO A 255 15.35 -1.33 3.16
C PRO A 255 14.66 -0.09 3.75
N ARG A 256 13.68 -0.31 4.64
CA ARG A 256 12.94 0.70 5.41
C ARG A 256 13.84 1.46 6.38
N ILE A 257 14.76 0.73 7.00
CA ILE A 257 15.69 1.23 8.01
C ILE A 257 17.12 1.07 7.48
N ILE A 258 17.87 2.17 7.46
CA ILE A 258 19.28 2.21 7.05
C ILE A 258 20.17 2.82 8.12
N GLN A 259 21.46 2.53 8.02
CA GLN A 259 22.52 3.22 8.73
C GLN A 259 23.29 4.06 7.71
N GLN A 260 23.28 5.39 7.88
CA GLN A 260 23.99 6.32 7.02
C GLN A 260 24.72 7.36 7.89
N ASP A 261 26.02 7.51 7.67
CA ASP A 261 26.88 8.46 8.41
C ASP A 261 26.79 8.32 9.95
N GLY A 262 26.62 7.09 10.43
CA GLY A 262 26.44 6.77 11.86
C GLY A 262 25.06 7.09 12.43
N MET A 263 24.11 7.54 11.59
CA MET A 263 22.73 7.79 11.96
C MET A 263 21.81 6.69 11.43
N LYS A 264 20.92 6.22 12.29
CA LYS A 264 19.82 5.34 11.90
C LYS A 264 18.71 6.19 11.28
N LEU A 265 18.38 5.90 10.03
CA LEU A 265 17.30 6.56 9.31
C LEU A 265 16.19 5.56 9.00
N ARG A 266 14.94 6.00 9.09
CA ARG A 266 13.76 5.23 8.69
C ARG A 266 12.92 6.00 7.68
N ASN A 267 12.41 5.32 6.66
CA ASN A 267 11.63 5.99 5.63
C ASN A 267 10.11 5.80 5.78
N PHE A 268 9.37 6.82 5.31
CA PHE A 268 7.92 6.81 5.16
C PHE A 268 7.55 7.51 3.86
N SER A 269 6.52 7.01 3.15
CA SER A 269 5.91 7.78 2.06
C SER A 269 4.79 8.63 2.65
N LEU A 270 4.91 9.96 2.62
CA LEU A 270 3.90 10.88 3.13
C LEU A 270 3.03 11.41 1.99
N VAL A 271 1.71 11.38 2.20
CA VAL A 271 0.71 11.92 1.27
C VAL A 271 -0.15 12.94 2.00
N SER A 272 -0.23 14.15 1.46
CA SER A 272 -1.15 15.19 1.96
C SER A 272 -2.37 15.23 1.06
N LEU A 273 -3.56 15.19 1.66
CA LEU A 273 -4.82 15.42 0.97
C LEU A 273 -5.50 16.66 1.53
N GLU A 274 -6.10 17.45 0.65
CA GLU A 274 -6.99 18.57 0.98
C GLU A 274 -8.32 18.36 0.26
N ASP A 275 -9.42 18.29 1.03
CA ASP A 275 -10.77 18.02 0.53
C ASP A 275 -10.81 16.78 -0.39
N GLY A 276 -10.10 15.74 0.06
CA GLY A 276 -10.00 14.46 -0.63
C GLY A 276 -9.15 14.48 -1.91
N LEU A 277 -8.44 15.55 -2.23
CA LEU A 277 -7.50 15.60 -3.36
C LEU A 277 -6.06 15.52 -2.87
N VAL A 278 -5.24 14.67 -3.48
CA VAL A 278 -3.81 14.60 -3.16
C VAL A 278 -3.14 15.91 -3.60
N THR A 279 -2.48 16.59 -2.66
CA THR A 279 -1.73 17.84 -2.92
C THR A 279 -0.23 17.62 -2.92
N LYS A 280 0.27 16.65 -2.15
CA LYS A 280 1.68 16.28 -2.10
C LYS A 280 1.84 14.78 -1.86
N ALA A 281 2.82 14.17 -2.53
CA ALA A 281 3.34 12.85 -2.18
C ALA A 281 4.88 12.90 -2.18
N SER A 282 5.51 12.41 -1.12
CA SER A 282 6.97 12.37 -0.98
C SER A 282 7.44 11.17 -0.18
N LEU A 283 8.69 10.76 -0.41
CA LEU A 283 9.42 9.87 0.48
C LEU A 283 10.25 10.72 1.44
N VAL A 284 10.13 10.48 2.74
CA VAL A 284 10.96 11.13 3.76
C VAL A 284 11.84 10.11 4.45
N TRP A 285 13.06 10.51 4.82
CA TRP A 285 13.93 9.79 5.73
C TRP A 285 13.98 10.55 7.05
N VAL A 286 13.65 9.85 8.14
CA VAL A 286 13.56 10.41 9.48
C VAL A 286 14.71 9.93 10.33
N ASP A 287 15.36 10.84 11.04
CA ASP A 287 16.47 10.54 11.93
C ASP A 287 16.03 10.09 13.34
N GLN A 288 17.01 9.83 14.20
CA GLN A 288 16.81 9.45 15.61
C GLN A 288 16.16 10.55 16.47
N GLY A 289 16.19 11.81 16.02
CA GLY A 289 15.50 12.94 16.64
C GLY A 289 14.08 13.15 16.10
N TYR A 290 13.60 12.21 15.28
CA TYR A 290 12.29 12.24 14.62
C TYR A 290 12.12 13.43 13.67
N GLN A 291 13.23 13.97 13.15
CA GLN A 291 13.24 15.04 12.15
C GLN A 291 13.45 14.49 10.75
N ILE A 292 12.90 15.18 9.74
CA ILE A 292 13.12 14.84 8.34
C ILE A 292 14.57 15.21 7.97
N ALA A 293 15.41 14.21 7.77
CA ALA A 293 16.79 14.35 7.32
C ALA A 293 16.90 14.51 5.80
N ALA A 294 16.00 13.87 5.05
CA ALA A 294 15.91 13.99 3.59
C ALA A 294 14.47 13.82 3.11
N GLU A 295 14.12 14.52 2.02
CA GLU A 295 12.82 14.40 1.35
C GLU A 295 13.01 14.30 -0.17
N GLU A 296 12.40 13.29 -0.79
CA GLU A 296 12.23 13.18 -2.24
C GLU A 296 10.75 13.42 -2.58
N VAL A 297 10.44 14.54 -3.23
CA VAL A 297 9.05 14.87 -3.62
C VAL A 297 8.71 14.18 -4.93
N PHE A 298 7.73 13.28 -4.89
CA PHE A 298 7.23 12.58 -6.07
C PHE A 298 6.14 13.37 -6.79
N TYR A 299 5.27 14.05 -6.03
CA TYR A 299 4.15 14.81 -6.57
C TYR A 299 3.88 16.06 -5.74
N ASN A 300 3.53 17.16 -6.41
CA ASN A 300 3.03 18.38 -5.79
C ASN A 300 2.07 19.10 -6.76
N SER A 301 0.82 19.34 -6.33
CA SER A 301 -0.22 19.96 -7.15
C SER A 301 0.07 21.44 -7.48
N SER A 302 0.93 22.09 -6.69
CA SER A 302 1.34 23.49 -6.88
C SER A 302 2.29 23.70 -8.07
N ILE A 303 2.93 22.62 -8.55
CA ILE A 303 3.85 22.69 -9.68
C ILE A 303 3.02 22.52 -10.96
N SER A 304 2.47 23.63 -11.44
CA SER A 304 1.98 23.72 -12.82
C SER A 304 3.17 23.49 -13.74
N VAL A 305 3.29 22.29 -14.30
CA VAL A 305 4.17 22.06 -15.44
C VAL A 305 3.58 22.86 -16.59
N VAL A 306 4.12 24.04 -16.84
CA VAL A 306 3.89 24.77 -18.08
C VAL A 306 4.31 23.82 -19.20
N PRO A 307 3.43 23.48 -20.17
CA PRO A 307 3.85 22.71 -21.32
C PRO A 307 4.91 23.53 -22.05
N ILE A 308 6.13 22.98 -22.16
CA ILE A 308 7.08 23.48 -23.15
C ILE A 308 6.48 23.04 -24.49
N LEU A 309 5.93 24.01 -25.22
CA LEU A 309 5.48 23.88 -26.61
C LEU A 309 6.64 23.50 -27.53
#